data_AF-A0A2S4PUY0-F1
#
_entry.id   AF-A0A2S4PUY0-F1
#
_cell.length_a   1.000
_cell.length_b   1.000
_cell.length_c   1.000
_cell.angle_alpha   90.00
_cell.angle_beta   90.00
_cell.angle_gamma   90.00
#
_symmetry.space_group_name_H-M   'P 1'
#
loop_
_entity.id
_entity.type
_entity.pdbx_description
1 polymer ?
#
loop_
_entity_poly.entity_id
_entity_poly.type
_entity_poly.pdbx_seq_one_letter_code
_entity_poly.pdbx_strand_id
1 'polypeptide(L)'
;MSGKKEQDGEDMRLELEDIDMDDLEDTAFLNGNASQGRQQNKSLSCTRFVFRKIGLLIEVAGIFKVVIILGSIFLVALAMLAFVNREDNTLPESLPRKSIEKARKVVEQLKNTAIPSYVLTYAPIVILDRKETFFPSDLSIHLANTQPTYNFTPISNPPSPLNLSNLNELNTFQDGDVYLSSREPIVHLPKWLRGQKPSKKTLQTKKSINCVVVVVEKDPVKDKAGNEQQSVVDAFYLYFYSFNDGPRGLGHQVGNHVGDWEHNMIRFTNGTPTAIWYSQHGFGAAYTFDVVQKIGNRPAVFSARGSHSNWPEAKAHDFHVIREIFISTSSAILLIAQLDNRIPRHIAYDYTSLGHLWDPTLSALFYSYNSTNTTSSRSIPREETQSLSNRTYIPAVSSMPTGFLYFNGKWGDQQLKPGDEGQEEIRGFFKWTSGPQGIGWGDKDVIRDTVCPKVYETNGIPSAEKSGEN
;
A
#
# COMPACT_ATOMS: atom_id res chain seq x y z
N MET A 1 -53.77 -3.90 41.63
CA MET A 1 -54.30 -5.07 40.88
C MET A 1 -53.23 -5.42 39.84
N SER A 2 -52.58 -6.59 39.81
CA SER A 2 -53.06 -8.00 39.87
C SER A 2 -53.81 -8.41 38.60
N GLY A 3 -53.51 -9.50 37.86
CA GLY A 3 -52.44 -10.54 37.98
C GLY A 3 -51.54 -10.61 36.72
N LYS A 4 -50.49 -11.45 36.57
CA LYS A 4 -50.29 -12.88 36.90
C LYS A 4 -51.27 -13.82 36.17
N LYS A 5 -50.87 -14.97 35.60
CA LYS A 5 -49.52 -15.57 35.35
C LYS A 5 -49.65 -16.73 34.31
N GLU A 6 -48.49 -17.22 33.87
CA GLU A 6 -48.11 -18.59 33.39
C GLU A 6 -47.71 -18.67 31.90
N GLN A 7 -46.57 -19.24 31.44
CA GLN A 7 -45.50 -20.13 31.96
C GLN A 7 -45.55 -21.54 31.35
N ASP A 8 -44.60 -21.80 30.44
CA ASP A 8 -43.93 -23.06 30.07
C ASP A 8 -42.82 -22.70 29.05
N GLY A 9 -41.77 -23.46 28.79
CA GLY A 9 -41.33 -24.73 29.40
C GLY A 9 -40.22 -25.36 28.54
N GLU A 10 -38.98 -25.39 29.06
CA GLU A 10 -37.78 -26.15 28.64
C GLU A 10 -37.56 -26.54 27.14
N ASP A 11 -36.41 -26.12 26.60
CA ASP A 11 -35.30 -27.07 26.36
C ASP A 11 -33.95 -26.34 26.51
N MET A 12 -32.91 -27.06 26.92
CA MET A 12 -31.58 -26.54 27.26
C MET A 12 -30.50 -27.41 26.65
N ARG A 13 -29.86 -26.92 25.57
CA ARG A 13 -28.69 -27.60 24.99
C ARG A 13 -27.47 -26.68 24.98
N LEU A 14 -26.62 -26.90 25.98
CA LEU A 14 -25.25 -26.41 26.01
C LEU A 14 -24.40 -27.27 25.08
N GLU A 15 -23.62 -26.63 24.21
CA GLU A 15 -22.41 -27.22 23.65
C GLU A 15 -21.24 -26.33 24.10
N LEU A 16 -20.17 -26.99 24.55
CA LEU A 16 -18.96 -26.42 25.11
C LEU A 16 -17.82 -26.52 24.07
N GLU A 17 -16.62 -26.11 24.48
CA GLU A 17 -15.35 -26.20 23.71
C GLU A 17 -15.25 -25.14 22.59
N ASP A 18 -14.09 -24.51 22.35
CA ASP A 18 -12.76 -24.72 22.93
C ASP A 18 -12.29 -23.58 23.85
N ILE A 19 -11.30 -23.90 24.71
CA ILE A 19 -10.53 -22.94 25.53
C ILE A 19 -9.14 -22.81 24.90
N ASP A 20 -8.65 -21.57 24.77
CA ASP A 20 -7.33 -21.28 24.19
C ASP A 20 -6.19 -21.72 25.14
N MET A 21 -5.06 -22.19 24.59
CA MET A 21 -4.08 -23.02 25.30
C MET A 21 -2.65 -22.48 25.28
N ASP A 22 -2.48 -21.19 25.60
CA ASP A 22 -1.18 -20.56 25.90
C ASP A 22 -0.99 -20.41 27.42
N ASP A 23 -0.28 -21.36 28.07
CA ASP A 23 0.45 -21.17 29.36
C ASP A 23 1.19 -22.47 29.81
N LEU A 24 2.16 -22.98 29.05
CA LEU A 24 3.05 -24.09 29.48
C LEU A 24 4.47 -24.05 28.88
N GLU A 25 5.20 -22.95 29.10
CA GLU A 25 6.68 -22.99 29.07
C GLU A 25 7.25 -23.06 30.50
N ASP A 26 7.70 -24.24 30.96
CA ASP A 26 8.76 -24.28 31.97
C ASP A 26 9.63 -25.56 31.95
N THR A 27 10.87 -25.33 32.37
CA THR A 27 12.12 -26.08 32.41
C THR A 27 12.15 -27.58 32.83
N ALA A 28 12.83 -28.39 32.00
CA ALA A 28 13.67 -29.55 32.41
C ALA A 28 14.71 -29.84 31.29
N PHE A 29 15.93 -30.35 31.50
CA PHE A 29 16.49 -31.15 32.60
C PHE A 29 17.90 -30.69 33.05
N LEU A 30 18.33 -31.18 34.22
CA LEU A 30 19.59 -30.82 34.90
C LEU A 30 20.80 -31.71 34.52
N ASN A 31 22.00 -31.18 34.79
CA ASN A 31 23.25 -31.93 34.85
C ASN A 31 23.28 -32.94 36.02
N GLY A 32 24.03 -34.04 35.85
CA GLY A 32 24.42 -34.96 36.92
C GLY A 32 25.78 -35.61 36.63
N ASN A 33 26.69 -35.67 37.61
CA ASN A 33 28.09 -36.07 37.41
C ASN A 33 28.70 -36.71 38.67
N ALA A 34 29.58 -37.72 38.50
CA ALA A 34 30.27 -38.52 39.55
C ALA A 34 29.35 -39.27 40.56
N SER A 35 29.77 -40.27 41.36
CA SER A 35 30.74 -41.39 41.25
C SER A 35 30.40 -42.41 42.40
N GLN A 36 31.00 -43.59 42.65
CA GLN A 36 32.16 -44.34 42.14
C GLN A 36 31.98 -45.85 42.49
N GLY A 37 32.81 -46.78 41.99
CA GLY A 37 32.81 -48.18 42.42
C GLY A 37 33.88 -49.06 41.74
N ARG A 38 34.40 -50.10 42.42
CA ARG A 38 35.63 -50.81 42.03
C ARG A 38 35.72 -52.26 42.54
N GLN A 39 35.78 -53.27 41.65
CA GLN A 39 36.71 -54.42 41.76
C GLN A 39 36.72 -55.40 40.56
N GLN A 40 37.67 -56.34 40.61
CA GLN A 40 38.16 -57.33 39.65
C GLN A 40 37.14 -58.49 39.37
N ASN A 41 37.34 -59.49 38.48
CA ASN A 41 38.56 -60.00 37.81
C ASN A 41 38.29 -60.79 36.48
N LYS A 42 39.36 -61.01 35.70
CA LYS A 42 39.59 -61.89 34.52
C LYS A 42 38.49 -62.88 34.01
N SER A 43 38.25 -62.87 32.69
CA SER A 43 38.44 -64.05 31.78
C SER A 43 38.38 -63.65 30.29
N LEU A 44 38.89 -64.47 29.36
CA LEU A 44 38.92 -64.19 27.91
C LEU A 44 37.69 -64.72 27.17
N SER A 45 37.15 -63.93 26.23
CA SER A 45 36.49 -64.44 25.01
C SER A 45 36.35 -63.32 23.97
N CYS A 46 37.06 -63.43 22.84
CA CYS A 46 37.10 -62.36 21.82
C CYS A 46 35.85 -62.32 20.91
N THR A 47 34.94 -63.30 21.00
CA THR A 47 33.80 -63.46 20.10
C THR A 47 32.54 -62.67 20.48
N ARG A 48 32.48 -62.02 21.66
CA ARG A 48 31.31 -61.20 22.07
C ARG A 48 31.35 -59.73 21.62
N PHE A 49 32.48 -59.20 21.18
CA PHE A 49 32.61 -57.77 20.87
C PHE A 49 32.04 -57.37 19.50
N VAL A 50 32.07 -58.28 18.52
CA VAL A 50 31.57 -58.03 17.15
C VAL A 50 30.05 -57.95 17.11
N PHE A 51 29.36 -58.95 17.69
CA PHE A 51 27.89 -59.00 17.70
C PHE A 51 27.25 -57.82 18.45
N ARG A 52 27.91 -57.29 19.51
CA ARG A 52 27.39 -56.13 20.24
C ARG A 52 27.45 -54.83 19.44
N LYS A 53 28.41 -54.69 18.51
CA LYS A 53 28.42 -53.58 17.53
C LYS A 53 27.40 -53.77 16.41
N ILE A 54 27.18 -55.01 15.96
CA ILE A 54 26.17 -55.31 14.92
C ILE A 54 24.75 -55.05 15.43
N GLY A 55 24.42 -55.47 16.66
CA GLY A 55 23.13 -55.16 17.29
C GLY A 55 22.86 -53.65 17.35
N LEU A 56 23.84 -52.87 17.82
CA LEU A 56 23.74 -51.42 17.90
C LEU A 56 23.64 -50.75 16.51
N LEU A 57 24.29 -51.31 15.48
CA LEU A 57 24.13 -50.85 14.09
C LEU A 57 22.73 -51.16 13.52
N ILE A 58 22.12 -52.29 13.87
CA ILE A 58 20.75 -52.63 13.46
C ILE A 58 19.74 -51.72 14.18
N GLU A 59 19.95 -51.46 15.46
CA GLU A 59 19.14 -50.56 16.28
C GLU A 59 19.21 -49.11 15.78
N VAL A 60 20.43 -48.60 15.53
CA VAL A 60 20.64 -47.28 14.90
C VAL A 60 20.07 -47.23 13.48
N ALA A 61 20.17 -48.29 12.67
CA ALA A 61 19.53 -48.35 11.35
C ALA A 61 17.99 -48.39 11.43
N GLY A 62 17.43 -48.96 12.50
CA GLY A 62 16.00 -48.88 12.82
C GLY A 62 15.58 -47.45 13.14
N ILE A 63 16.30 -46.78 14.05
CA ILE A 63 16.09 -45.36 14.40
C ILE A 63 16.22 -44.48 13.16
N PHE A 64 17.24 -44.69 12.32
CA PHE A 64 17.46 -43.90 11.10
C PHE A 64 16.32 -44.07 10.08
N LYS A 65 15.75 -45.27 9.95
CA LYS A 65 14.52 -45.50 9.16
C LYS A 65 13.32 -44.75 9.75
N VAL A 66 13.12 -44.79 11.07
CA VAL A 66 12.02 -44.05 11.72
C VAL A 66 12.19 -42.54 11.52
N VAL A 67 13.39 -41.99 11.66
CA VAL A 67 13.69 -40.58 11.41
C VAL A 67 13.43 -40.19 9.94
N ILE A 68 13.84 -41.02 8.98
CA ILE A 68 13.52 -40.79 7.56
C ILE A 68 12.01 -40.82 7.29
N ILE A 69 11.28 -41.77 7.89
CA ILE A 69 9.82 -41.88 7.74
C ILE A 69 9.14 -40.66 8.36
N LEU A 70 9.49 -40.26 9.58
CA LEU A 70 8.95 -39.07 10.25
C LEU A 70 9.28 -37.79 9.48
N GLY A 71 10.51 -37.63 8.99
CA GLY A 71 10.90 -36.51 8.14
C GLY A 71 10.15 -36.48 6.80
N SER A 72 9.87 -37.65 6.21
CA SER A 72 9.06 -37.77 4.99
C SER A 72 7.59 -37.42 5.24
N ILE A 73 7.02 -37.90 6.35
CA ILE A 73 5.65 -37.54 6.79
C ILE A 73 5.57 -36.03 7.04
N PHE A 74 6.56 -35.44 7.70
CA PHE A 74 6.62 -33.99 7.94
C PHE A 74 6.72 -33.18 6.65
N LEU A 75 7.56 -33.59 5.69
CA LEU A 75 7.66 -32.94 4.37
C LEU A 75 6.35 -33.08 3.57
N VAL A 76 5.69 -34.24 3.61
CA VAL A 76 4.37 -34.43 2.99
C VAL A 76 3.30 -33.60 3.69
N ALA A 77 3.33 -33.50 5.01
CA ALA A 77 2.43 -32.65 5.78
C ALA A 77 2.62 -31.16 5.43
N LEU A 78 3.86 -30.67 5.35
CA LEU A 78 4.17 -29.31 4.91
C LEU A 78 3.72 -29.06 3.45
N ALA A 79 3.94 -30.01 2.55
CA ALA A 79 3.50 -29.90 1.15
C ALA A 79 1.97 -29.88 1.03
N MET A 80 1.26 -30.72 1.80
CA MET A 80 -0.20 -30.73 1.89
C MET A 80 -0.73 -29.43 2.52
N LEU A 81 -0.07 -28.93 3.57
CA LEU A 81 -0.43 -27.66 4.21
C LEU A 81 -0.25 -26.48 3.23
N ALA A 82 0.85 -26.45 2.49
CA ALA A 82 1.11 -25.46 1.44
C ALA A 82 0.16 -25.58 0.24
N PHE A 83 -0.34 -26.78 -0.06
CA PHE A 83 -1.35 -27.01 -1.10
C PHE A 83 -2.75 -26.58 -0.65
N VAL A 84 -3.16 -26.92 0.57
CA VAL A 84 -4.45 -26.52 1.16
C VAL A 84 -4.51 -25.01 1.41
N ASN A 85 -3.40 -24.41 1.86
CA ASN A 85 -3.26 -22.96 2.02
C ASN A 85 -2.86 -22.24 0.71
N ARG A 86 -2.87 -22.92 -0.44
CA ARG A 86 -2.56 -22.29 -1.73
C ARG A 86 -3.68 -21.32 -2.09
N GLU A 87 -3.40 -20.03 -1.95
CA GLU A 87 -4.35 -19.00 -2.34
C GLU A 87 -4.63 -19.06 -3.85
N ASP A 88 -5.90 -19.29 -4.21
CA ASP A 88 -6.37 -19.00 -5.55
C ASP A 88 -6.37 -17.47 -5.75
N ASN A 89 -5.65 -17.05 -6.77
CA ASN A 89 -5.49 -15.66 -7.22
C ASN A 89 -5.88 -15.52 -8.72
N THR A 90 -6.57 -16.52 -9.28
CA THR A 90 -7.00 -16.54 -10.69
C THR A 90 -8.05 -15.46 -10.94
N LEU A 91 -7.76 -14.51 -11.82
CA LEU A 91 -8.68 -13.43 -12.14
C LEU A 91 -10.00 -13.95 -12.77
N PRO A 92 -11.15 -13.32 -12.47
CA PRO A 92 -12.40 -13.65 -13.15
C PRO A 92 -12.32 -13.20 -14.62
N GLU A 93 -12.90 -14.00 -15.52
CA GLU A 93 -12.96 -13.72 -16.96
C GLU A 93 -13.65 -12.38 -17.29
N SER A 94 -14.66 -11.99 -16.50
CA SER A 94 -15.43 -10.76 -16.72
C SER A 94 -15.93 -10.10 -15.42
N LEU A 95 -16.16 -8.78 -15.50
CA LEU A 95 -16.69 -8.00 -14.38
C LEU A 95 -18.18 -8.25 -14.15
N PRO A 96 -18.71 -8.07 -12.91
CA PRO A 96 -20.13 -8.23 -12.63
C PRO A 96 -21.01 -7.34 -13.53
N ARG A 97 -22.07 -7.89 -14.12
CA ARG A 97 -22.97 -7.17 -15.05
C ARG A 97 -23.49 -5.82 -14.50
N LYS A 98 -23.75 -5.72 -13.19
CA LYS A 98 -24.19 -4.46 -12.55
C LYS A 98 -23.06 -3.44 -12.30
N SER A 99 -21.78 -3.85 -12.39
CA SER A 99 -20.63 -2.95 -12.47
C SER A 99 -20.52 -2.38 -13.89
N ILE A 100 -20.60 -3.24 -14.91
CA ILE A 100 -20.52 -2.84 -16.32
C ILE A 100 -21.62 -1.82 -16.68
N GLU A 101 -22.88 -2.07 -16.28
CA GLU A 101 -23.99 -1.12 -16.48
C GLU A 101 -23.86 0.18 -15.65
N LYS A 102 -23.02 0.20 -14.61
CA LYS A 102 -22.67 1.43 -13.90
C LYS A 102 -21.56 2.20 -14.62
N ALA A 103 -20.49 1.53 -15.04
CA ALA A 103 -19.40 2.13 -15.81
C ALA A 103 -19.92 2.75 -17.11
N ARG A 104 -20.83 2.06 -17.82
CA ARG A 104 -21.51 2.60 -19.01
C ARG A 104 -22.25 3.92 -18.74
N LYS A 105 -22.81 4.13 -17.55
CA LYS A 105 -23.47 5.40 -17.18
C LYS A 105 -22.48 6.51 -16.93
N VAL A 106 -21.32 6.21 -16.35
CA VAL A 106 -20.21 7.16 -16.21
C VAL A 106 -19.70 7.59 -17.60
N VAL A 107 -19.59 6.65 -18.55
CA VAL A 107 -19.24 6.96 -19.96
C VAL A 107 -20.27 7.89 -20.61
N GLU A 108 -21.58 7.61 -20.51
CA GLU A 108 -22.61 8.51 -21.08
C GLU A 108 -22.66 9.88 -20.38
N GLN A 109 -22.37 9.95 -19.07
CA GLN A 109 -22.28 11.21 -18.33
C GLN A 109 -21.09 12.09 -18.75
N LEU A 110 -19.96 11.47 -19.13
CA LEU A 110 -18.73 12.18 -19.51
C LEU A 110 -18.57 12.36 -21.03
N LYS A 111 -19.49 11.84 -21.84
CA LYS A 111 -19.47 11.80 -23.32
C LYS A 111 -19.22 13.13 -24.02
N ASN A 112 -19.67 14.23 -23.42
CA ASN A 112 -19.54 15.59 -23.96
C ASN A 112 -18.54 16.44 -23.17
N THR A 113 -17.56 15.81 -22.52
CA THR A 113 -16.53 16.46 -21.68
C THR A 113 -15.14 16.26 -22.28
N ALA A 114 -14.12 16.91 -21.72
CA ALA A 114 -12.72 16.73 -22.10
C ALA A 114 -12.10 15.37 -21.67
N ILE A 115 -12.89 14.42 -21.14
CA ILE A 115 -12.43 13.10 -20.71
C ILE A 115 -12.66 12.08 -21.83
N PRO A 116 -11.60 11.54 -22.49
CA PRO A 116 -11.78 10.61 -23.60
C PRO A 116 -12.37 9.27 -23.13
N SER A 117 -13.31 8.70 -23.90
CA SER A 117 -13.99 7.45 -23.55
C SER A 117 -13.05 6.23 -23.40
N TYR A 118 -11.88 6.26 -24.05
CA TYR A 118 -10.86 5.21 -23.88
C TYR A 118 -10.27 5.19 -22.46
N VAL A 119 -10.19 6.33 -21.77
CA VAL A 119 -9.75 6.40 -20.36
C VAL A 119 -10.65 5.54 -19.47
N LEU A 120 -11.96 5.61 -19.68
CA LEU A 120 -12.94 4.79 -18.93
C LEU A 120 -12.96 3.32 -19.38
N THR A 121 -12.66 3.06 -20.65
CA THR A 121 -12.63 1.71 -21.25
C THR A 121 -11.46 0.87 -20.75
N TYR A 122 -10.29 1.50 -20.58
CA TYR A 122 -9.04 0.86 -20.15
C TYR A 122 -8.66 1.19 -18.70
N ALA A 123 -9.53 1.87 -17.93
CA ALA A 123 -9.30 2.20 -16.53
C ALA A 123 -8.94 0.96 -15.69
N PRO A 124 -8.07 1.06 -14.67
CA PRO A 124 -7.76 -0.05 -13.79
C PRO A 124 -8.97 -0.65 -13.06
N ILE A 125 -8.88 -1.93 -12.70
CA ILE A 125 -9.68 -2.56 -11.65
C ILE A 125 -8.73 -2.85 -10.49
N VAL A 126 -8.97 -2.17 -9.38
CA VAL A 126 -8.17 -2.34 -8.16
C VAL A 126 -8.71 -3.54 -7.39
N ILE A 127 -7.80 -4.36 -6.88
CA ILE A 127 -8.07 -5.59 -6.17
C ILE A 127 -7.41 -5.43 -4.80
N LEU A 128 -8.22 -5.05 -3.81
CA LEU A 128 -7.77 -4.91 -2.43
C LEU A 128 -7.55 -6.30 -1.83
N ASP A 129 -6.57 -6.46 -0.94
CA ASP A 129 -6.22 -7.76 -0.36
C ASP A 129 -7.41 -8.49 0.29
N ARG A 130 -7.36 -9.84 0.32
CA ARG A 130 -8.42 -10.66 0.93
C ARG A 130 -8.58 -10.40 2.43
N LYS A 131 -7.51 -9.98 3.13
CA LYS A 131 -7.46 -9.60 4.54
C LYS A 131 -7.45 -8.07 4.75
N GLU A 132 -7.82 -7.27 3.74
CA GLU A 132 -7.90 -5.81 3.89
C GLU A 132 -8.94 -5.39 4.96
N THR A 133 -8.58 -4.37 5.76
CA THR A 133 -9.43 -3.75 6.78
C THR A 133 -9.48 -2.21 6.73
N PHE A 134 -8.65 -1.59 5.89
CA PHE A 134 -8.67 -0.18 5.52
C PHE A 134 -9.05 -0.07 4.04
N PHE A 135 -10.25 0.45 3.77
CA PHE A 135 -10.81 0.49 2.42
C PHE A 135 -10.75 1.92 1.85
N PRO A 136 -10.90 2.09 0.52
CA PRO A 136 -10.91 3.41 -0.10
C PRO A 136 -11.91 4.38 0.54
N SER A 137 -11.47 5.60 0.85
CA SER A 137 -12.14 6.56 1.73
C SER A 137 -12.77 7.74 1.00
N ASP A 138 -13.93 8.19 1.48
CA ASP A 138 -14.52 9.44 1.01
C ASP A 138 -13.69 10.66 1.46
N LEU A 139 -13.27 11.48 0.50
CA LEU A 139 -12.47 12.69 0.73
C LEU A 139 -13.16 13.72 1.64
N SER A 140 -14.49 13.84 1.59
CA SER A 140 -15.25 14.76 2.45
C SER A 140 -15.41 14.22 3.87
N ILE A 141 -15.54 12.90 4.04
CA ILE A 141 -15.50 12.25 5.35
C ILE A 141 -14.12 12.42 5.98
N HIS A 142 -13.03 12.28 5.23
CA HIS A 142 -11.69 12.56 5.73
C HIS A 142 -11.56 14.01 6.22
N LEU A 143 -11.90 15.01 5.39
CA LEU A 143 -11.88 16.42 5.81
C LEU A 143 -12.73 16.69 7.05
N ALA A 144 -13.92 16.09 7.19
CA ALA A 144 -14.77 16.27 8.37
C ALA A 144 -14.13 15.74 9.67
N ASN A 145 -13.35 14.66 9.62
CA ASN A 145 -12.70 14.05 10.79
C ASN A 145 -11.28 14.58 11.04
N THR A 146 -10.80 15.53 10.23
CA THR A 146 -9.50 16.21 10.39
C THR A 146 -9.68 17.70 10.69
N GLN A 147 -8.60 18.37 11.09
CA GLN A 147 -8.54 19.81 11.27
C GLN A 147 -7.17 20.38 10.86
N PRO A 148 -7.10 21.60 10.30
CA PRO A 148 -5.84 22.26 10.01
C PRO A 148 -5.02 22.52 11.27
N THR A 149 -3.76 22.07 11.26
CA THR A 149 -2.80 22.24 12.35
C THR A 149 -1.43 22.67 11.81
N TYR A 150 -0.64 23.32 12.64
CA TYR A 150 0.77 23.64 12.40
C TYR A 150 1.54 23.44 13.71
N ASN A 151 2.69 22.77 13.64
CA ASN A 151 3.48 22.37 14.81
C ASN A 151 2.60 21.75 15.93
N PHE A 152 1.87 20.68 15.59
CA PHE A 152 0.92 19.96 16.45
C PHE A 152 -0.24 20.80 17.05
N THR A 153 -0.38 22.08 16.67
CA THR A 153 -1.34 23.02 17.25
C THR A 153 -2.45 23.37 16.25
N PRO A 154 -3.74 23.37 16.62
CA PRO A 154 -4.82 23.81 15.73
C PRO A 154 -4.63 25.25 15.25
N ILE A 155 -4.82 25.47 13.95
CA ILE A 155 -4.75 26.82 13.37
C ILE A 155 -5.97 27.62 13.83
N SER A 156 -5.76 28.86 14.28
CA SER A 156 -6.83 29.77 14.68
C SER A 156 -7.63 30.26 13.47
N ASN A 157 -8.96 30.18 13.55
CA ASN A 157 -9.90 30.69 12.54
C ASN A 157 -9.65 30.19 11.09
N PRO A 158 -9.57 28.86 10.84
CA PRO A 158 -9.44 28.34 9.48
C PRO A 158 -10.75 28.58 8.69
N PRO A 159 -10.71 28.51 7.34
CA PRO A 159 -11.90 28.57 6.50
C PRO A 159 -13.00 27.62 6.98
N SER A 160 -14.23 28.12 7.12
CA SER A 160 -15.34 27.36 7.70
C SER A 160 -16.63 27.60 6.91
N PRO A 161 -17.26 26.55 6.34
CA PRO A 161 -16.85 25.14 6.38
C PRO A 161 -15.63 24.85 5.47
N LEU A 162 -14.62 24.18 6.00
CA LEU A 162 -13.51 23.64 5.21
C LEU A 162 -14.00 22.45 4.38
N ASN A 163 -13.76 22.47 3.07
CA ASN A 163 -14.24 21.46 2.14
C ASN A 163 -13.36 21.38 0.88
N LEU A 164 -13.67 20.45 -0.02
CA LEU A 164 -12.86 20.19 -1.21
C LEU A 164 -12.77 21.37 -2.20
N SER A 165 -13.70 22.34 -2.14
CA SER A 165 -13.68 23.52 -3.01
C SER A 165 -12.73 24.62 -2.52
N ASN A 166 -12.42 24.69 -1.23
CA ASN A 166 -11.66 25.77 -0.61
C ASN A 166 -10.43 25.34 0.19
N LEU A 167 -10.06 24.05 0.16
CA LEU A 167 -8.92 23.52 0.91
C LEU A 167 -7.58 24.25 0.62
N ASN A 168 -7.42 24.80 -0.59
CA ASN A 168 -6.26 25.60 -0.99
C ASN A 168 -6.16 26.99 -0.34
N GLU A 169 -7.22 27.48 0.31
CA GLU A 169 -7.14 28.74 1.08
C GLU A 169 -6.13 28.61 2.24
N LEU A 170 -5.93 27.38 2.75
CA LEU A 170 -4.92 27.05 3.75
C LEU A 170 -3.48 27.29 3.27
N ASN A 171 -3.20 27.27 1.97
CA ASN A 171 -1.86 27.54 1.41
C ASN A 171 -1.34 28.94 1.78
N THR A 172 -2.25 29.87 2.12
CA THR A 172 -1.89 31.23 2.56
C THR A 172 -1.26 31.27 3.95
N PHE A 173 -1.37 30.20 4.73
CA PHE A 173 -0.81 30.06 6.07
C PHE A 173 0.56 29.36 6.00
N GLN A 174 1.62 30.06 6.43
CA GLN A 174 3.00 29.52 6.53
C GLN A 174 3.49 28.78 5.27
N ASP A 175 3.27 29.38 4.09
CA ASP A 175 3.58 28.80 2.76
C ASP A 175 2.95 27.41 2.50
N GLY A 176 1.94 27.03 3.30
CA GLY A 176 1.26 25.74 3.23
C GLY A 176 1.85 24.63 4.08
N ASP A 177 2.72 24.91 5.06
CA ASP A 177 3.10 23.93 6.10
C ASP A 177 1.91 23.70 7.07
N VAL A 178 0.90 23.00 6.56
CA VAL A 178 -0.38 22.75 7.22
C VAL A 178 -0.69 21.26 7.18
N TYR A 179 -0.98 20.68 8.34
CA TYR A 179 -1.28 19.27 8.53
C TYR A 179 -2.78 19.10 8.80
N LEU A 180 -3.46 18.27 8.00
CA LEU A 180 -4.84 17.86 8.23
C LEU A 180 -4.88 16.75 9.29
N SER A 181 -4.47 17.10 10.51
CA SER A 181 -4.39 16.19 11.65
C SER A 181 -5.77 15.72 12.10
N SER A 182 -5.84 14.50 12.65
CA SER A 182 -7.07 13.90 13.15
C SER A 182 -7.69 14.68 14.32
N ARG A 183 -9.03 14.60 14.45
CA ARG A 183 -9.78 15.06 15.63
C ARG A 183 -9.80 14.06 16.79
N GLU A 184 -9.38 12.83 16.55
CA GLU A 184 -9.34 11.72 17.51
C GLU A 184 -7.93 11.09 17.56
N PRO A 185 -7.47 10.54 18.70
CA PRO A 185 -6.13 9.92 18.81
C PRO A 185 -5.94 8.78 17.81
N ILE A 186 -5.04 8.99 16.85
CA ILE A 186 -4.81 8.08 15.70
C ILE A 186 -4.38 6.67 16.14
N VAL A 187 -3.71 6.58 17.28
CA VAL A 187 -3.23 5.34 17.92
C VAL A 187 -4.34 4.37 18.32
N HIS A 188 -5.58 4.85 18.50
CA HIS A 188 -6.74 4.00 18.78
C HIS A 188 -7.45 3.53 17.49
N LEU A 189 -6.89 3.84 16.32
CA LEU A 189 -7.44 3.58 14.98
C LEU A 189 -8.93 3.96 14.82
N PRO A 190 -9.28 5.26 14.95
CA PRO A 190 -10.62 5.79 14.75
C PRO A 190 -11.39 5.18 13.58
N LYS A 191 -12.68 4.85 13.78
CA LYS A 191 -13.47 4.05 12.84
C LYS A 191 -13.53 4.64 11.42
N TRP A 192 -13.44 5.96 11.28
CA TRP A 192 -13.46 6.67 10.01
C TRP A 192 -12.20 6.41 9.14
N LEU A 193 -11.09 5.95 9.75
CA LEU A 193 -9.88 5.53 9.05
C LEU A 193 -10.10 4.30 8.14
N ARG A 194 -11.07 3.45 8.47
CA ARG A 194 -11.35 2.19 7.76
C ARG A 194 -12.05 2.36 6.40
N GLY A 195 -12.43 3.59 6.03
CA GLY A 195 -13.04 3.93 4.74
C GLY A 195 -14.29 3.11 4.39
N GLN A 196 -14.49 2.80 3.10
CA GLN A 196 -15.69 2.08 2.63
C GLN A 196 -15.37 0.86 1.75
N LYS A 197 -15.78 -0.32 2.21
CA LYS A 197 -15.62 -1.59 1.48
C LYS A 197 -16.43 -1.61 0.16
N PRO A 198 -15.82 -1.97 -0.99
CA PRO A 198 -16.53 -2.04 -2.28
C PRO A 198 -17.57 -3.18 -2.32
N SER A 199 -18.66 -2.96 -3.05
CA SER A 199 -19.75 -3.92 -3.19
C SER A 199 -19.42 -5.02 -4.21
N LYS A 200 -19.35 -6.29 -3.78
CA LYS A 200 -19.09 -7.47 -4.65
C LYS A 200 -19.99 -7.56 -5.91
N LYS A 201 -21.16 -6.92 -5.93
CA LYS A 201 -22.09 -6.94 -7.08
C LYS A 201 -21.94 -5.75 -8.03
N THR A 202 -21.32 -4.65 -7.60
CA THR A 202 -21.29 -3.37 -8.36
C THR A 202 -19.93 -2.70 -8.40
N LEU A 203 -18.94 -3.23 -7.68
CA LEU A 203 -17.56 -2.77 -7.45
C LEU A 203 -17.39 -1.33 -6.91
N GLN A 204 -18.43 -0.51 -6.95
CA GLN A 204 -18.52 0.82 -6.34
C GLN A 204 -18.56 0.79 -4.80
N THR A 205 -18.03 1.85 -4.17
CA THR A 205 -18.17 2.21 -2.75
C THR A 205 -19.40 3.12 -2.54
N LYS A 206 -20.20 2.88 -1.50
CA LYS A 206 -21.60 3.36 -1.46
C LYS A 206 -21.72 4.76 -0.82
N LYS A 207 -21.85 5.79 -1.66
CA LYS A 207 -21.77 7.22 -1.27
C LYS A 207 -20.36 7.54 -0.78
N SER A 208 -19.40 7.44 -1.68
CA SER A 208 -18.01 7.78 -1.45
C SER A 208 -17.41 8.35 -2.73
N ILE A 209 -16.67 9.45 -2.59
CA ILE A 209 -15.75 10.00 -3.57
C ILE A 209 -14.34 9.69 -3.09
N ASN A 210 -13.72 8.67 -3.68
CA ASN A 210 -12.47 8.06 -3.22
C ASN A 210 -11.46 7.80 -4.34
N CYS A 211 -11.74 8.37 -5.52
CA CYS A 211 -10.83 8.38 -6.65
C CYS A 211 -10.82 9.76 -7.31
N VAL A 212 -9.71 10.11 -7.94
CA VAL A 212 -9.58 11.26 -8.82
C VAL A 212 -8.94 10.78 -10.13
N VAL A 213 -9.60 11.06 -11.25
CA VAL A 213 -9.05 10.80 -12.58
C VAL A 213 -8.60 12.12 -13.20
N VAL A 214 -7.30 12.22 -13.49
CA VAL A 214 -6.70 13.38 -14.17
C VAL A 214 -6.21 12.96 -15.54
N VAL A 215 -6.73 13.59 -16.58
CA VAL A 215 -6.32 13.39 -17.97
C VAL A 215 -5.35 14.50 -18.37
N VAL A 216 -4.12 14.13 -18.72
CA VAL A 216 -3.04 15.04 -19.06
C VAL A 216 -2.62 14.79 -20.51
N GLU A 217 -3.10 15.65 -21.42
CA GLU A 217 -2.60 15.69 -22.79
C GLU A 217 -1.16 16.22 -22.79
N LYS A 218 -0.30 15.61 -23.61
CA LYS A 218 1.11 16.00 -23.78
C LYS A 218 1.27 16.74 -25.09
N ASP A 219 2.29 17.61 -25.17
CA ASP A 219 2.66 18.29 -26.40
C ASP A 219 2.77 17.26 -27.55
N PRO A 220 1.99 17.40 -28.64
CA PRO A 220 1.92 16.39 -29.68
C PRO A 220 3.27 16.24 -30.36
N VAL A 221 3.68 15.00 -30.66
CA VAL A 221 4.93 14.74 -31.38
C VAL A 221 4.75 15.28 -32.79
N LYS A 222 5.53 16.30 -33.16
CA LYS A 222 5.46 16.93 -34.49
C LYS A 222 6.55 16.38 -35.42
N ASP A 223 6.18 16.20 -36.69
CA ASP A 223 7.12 15.80 -37.73
C ASP A 223 8.08 16.95 -38.11
N LYS A 224 9.01 16.69 -39.03
CA LYS A 224 9.99 17.71 -39.49
C LYS A 224 9.37 18.88 -40.28
N ALA A 225 8.08 18.81 -40.63
CA ALA A 225 7.33 19.88 -41.28
C ALA A 225 6.37 20.60 -40.31
N GLY A 226 6.29 20.17 -39.05
CA GLY A 226 5.44 20.74 -38.01
C GLY A 226 4.04 20.11 -37.89
N ASN A 227 3.75 19.05 -38.64
CA ASN A 227 2.46 18.35 -38.56
C ASN A 227 2.40 17.46 -37.31
N GLU A 228 1.23 17.33 -36.70
CA GLU A 228 1.02 16.48 -35.53
C GLU A 228 0.98 15.01 -35.94
N GLN A 229 1.98 14.25 -35.51
CA GLN A 229 2.22 12.85 -35.89
C GLN A 229 1.64 11.87 -34.87
N GLN A 230 1.57 12.26 -33.59
CA GLN A 230 1.10 11.42 -32.49
C GLN A 230 0.51 12.26 -31.35
N SER A 231 -0.76 12.01 -31.00
CA SER A 231 -1.35 12.48 -29.76
C SER A 231 -0.99 11.51 -28.63
N VAL A 232 -0.49 12.04 -27.53
CA VAL A 232 -0.09 11.29 -26.34
C VAL A 232 -0.85 11.85 -25.13
N VAL A 233 -1.53 10.97 -24.40
CA VAL A 233 -2.35 11.34 -23.24
C VAL A 233 -2.03 10.40 -22.09
N ASP A 234 -1.67 10.96 -20.94
CA ASP A 234 -1.54 10.20 -19.70
C ASP A 234 -2.81 10.36 -18.87
N ALA A 235 -3.45 9.26 -18.50
CA ALA A 235 -4.54 9.26 -17.54
C ALA A 235 -4.05 8.72 -16.19
N PHE A 236 -4.07 9.56 -15.16
CA PHE A 236 -3.78 9.20 -13.78
C PHE A 236 -5.08 8.81 -13.08
N TYR A 237 -5.07 7.67 -12.41
CA TYR A 237 -6.16 7.15 -11.58
C TYR A 237 -5.64 7.16 -10.16
N LEU A 238 -5.92 8.23 -9.43
CA LEU A 238 -5.48 8.41 -8.05
C LEU A 238 -6.56 7.86 -7.10
N TYR A 239 -6.12 7.14 -6.09
CA TYR A 239 -6.91 6.42 -5.10
C TYR A 239 -6.67 7.05 -3.74
N PHE A 240 -7.72 7.23 -2.95
CA PHE A 240 -7.60 7.81 -1.62
C PHE A 240 -8.04 6.84 -0.52
N TYR A 241 -7.21 6.73 0.52
CA TYR A 241 -7.51 6.00 1.76
C TYR A 241 -7.34 6.96 2.94
N SER A 242 -8.10 6.77 4.02
CA SER A 242 -7.99 7.64 5.20
C SER A 242 -6.76 7.34 6.06
N PHE A 243 -6.07 6.22 5.82
CA PHE A 243 -4.98 5.71 6.63
C PHE A 243 -4.12 4.75 5.82
N ASN A 244 -2.82 4.79 6.05
CA ASN A 244 -1.83 3.79 5.63
C ASN A 244 -1.46 2.94 6.85
N ASP A 245 -1.73 1.64 6.82
CA ASP A 245 -1.26 0.65 7.79
C ASP A 245 0.07 0.07 7.29
N GLY A 246 1.16 0.75 7.65
CA GLY A 246 2.48 0.59 7.03
C GLY A 246 3.10 -0.81 7.20
N PRO A 247 4.14 -1.12 6.41
CA PRO A 247 4.76 -2.44 6.37
C PRO A 247 5.33 -2.87 7.73
N ARG A 248 5.37 -4.18 7.93
CA ARG A 248 5.86 -4.83 9.15
C ARG A 248 7.09 -5.69 8.84
N GLY A 249 8.09 -5.63 9.72
CA GLY A 249 9.36 -6.36 9.59
C GLY A 249 10.14 -6.38 10.90
N LEU A 250 10.83 -7.49 11.19
CA LEU A 250 11.53 -7.74 12.46
C LEU A 250 10.67 -7.50 13.73
N GLY A 251 9.36 -7.72 13.65
CA GLY A 251 8.41 -7.51 14.74
C GLY A 251 7.88 -6.08 14.88
N HIS A 252 8.49 -5.10 14.21
CA HIS A 252 8.05 -3.70 14.24
C HIS A 252 7.14 -3.34 13.06
N GLN A 253 6.42 -2.23 13.20
CA GLN A 253 5.66 -1.58 12.13
C GLN A 253 6.23 -0.18 11.87
N VAL A 254 6.34 0.21 10.60
CA VAL A 254 6.90 1.52 10.19
C VAL A 254 6.03 2.19 9.14
N GLY A 255 5.94 3.52 9.17
CA GLY A 255 5.27 4.31 8.13
C GLY A 255 3.74 4.37 8.20
N ASN A 256 3.12 4.18 9.37
CA ASN A 256 1.69 4.47 9.53
C ASN A 256 1.45 5.97 9.39
N HIS A 257 0.46 6.37 8.59
CA HIS A 257 0.06 7.77 8.50
C HIS A 257 -1.44 7.90 8.23
N VAL A 258 -2.06 8.93 8.79
CA VAL A 258 -3.40 9.37 8.37
C VAL A 258 -3.30 9.99 6.98
N GLY A 259 -4.31 9.73 6.17
CA GLY A 259 -4.41 10.10 4.76
C GLY A 259 -3.39 9.38 3.88
N ASP A 260 -3.85 8.87 2.74
CA ASP A 260 -3.01 8.13 1.81
C ASP A 260 -3.50 8.31 0.38
N TRP A 261 -2.55 8.54 -0.52
CA TRP A 261 -2.75 8.77 -1.94
C TRP A 261 -1.89 7.77 -2.71
N GLU A 262 -2.51 6.85 -3.43
CA GLU A 262 -1.80 5.96 -4.36
C GLU A 262 -2.38 6.06 -5.78
N HIS A 263 -1.68 5.58 -6.81
CA HIS A 263 -2.14 5.75 -8.19
C HIS A 263 -1.64 4.71 -9.19
N ASN A 264 -2.40 4.57 -10.27
CA ASN A 264 -1.86 4.15 -11.56
C ASN A 264 -1.81 5.34 -12.53
N MET A 265 -0.95 5.25 -13.53
CA MET A 265 -1.05 6.08 -14.73
C MET A 265 -1.06 5.17 -15.95
N ILE A 266 -1.94 5.41 -16.92
CA ILE A 266 -1.94 4.72 -18.22
C ILE A 266 -1.61 5.74 -19.30
N ARG A 267 -0.55 5.47 -20.08
CA ARG A 267 -0.18 6.26 -21.25
C ARG A 267 -0.92 5.72 -22.47
N PHE A 268 -1.59 6.62 -23.17
CA PHE A 268 -2.27 6.38 -24.43
C PHE A 268 -1.49 7.03 -25.59
N THR A 269 -1.56 6.42 -26.76
CA THR A 269 -1.04 6.90 -28.03
C THR A 269 -2.16 6.76 -29.06
N ASN A 270 -2.61 7.89 -29.61
CA ASN A 270 -3.75 7.95 -30.52
C ASN A 270 -4.98 7.16 -29.98
N GLY A 271 -5.25 7.27 -28.67
CA GLY A 271 -6.32 6.58 -27.95
C GLY A 271 -6.08 5.09 -27.60
N THR A 272 -4.97 4.50 -28.01
CA THR A 272 -4.59 3.11 -27.68
C THR A 272 -3.64 3.10 -26.47
N PRO A 273 -3.89 2.33 -25.40
CA PRO A 273 -2.98 2.26 -24.25
C PRO A 273 -1.68 1.54 -24.62
N THR A 274 -0.53 2.09 -24.23
CA THR A 274 0.81 1.54 -24.56
C THR A 274 1.64 1.19 -23.34
N ALA A 275 1.46 1.91 -22.23
CA ALA A 275 2.16 1.63 -20.98
C ALA A 275 1.29 1.93 -19.74
N ILE A 276 1.62 1.29 -18.63
CA ILE A 276 0.99 1.50 -17.32
C ILE A 276 2.06 1.61 -16.22
N TRP A 277 1.90 2.61 -15.36
CA TRP A 277 2.64 2.80 -14.11
C TRP A 277 1.83 2.25 -12.93
N TYR A 278 2.54 1.65 -11.99
CA TYR A 278 2.03 1.21 -10.69
C TYR A 278 2.83 1.95 -9.61
N SER A 279 2.18 2.83 -8.84
CA SER A 279 2.83 3.47 -7.70
C SER A 279 2.99 2.52 -6.54
N GLN A 280 4.12 2.62 -5.86
CA GLN A 280 4.46 1.80 -4.71
C GLN A 280 5.17 2.72 -3.72
N HIS A 281 4.46 3.18 -2.68
CA HIS A 281 4.99 4.12 -1.68
C HIS A 281 5.50 5.41 -2.36
N GLY A 282 6.79 5.75 -2.18
CA GLY A 282 7.49 6.87 -2.84
C GLY A 282 8.13 6.53 -4.19
N PHE A 283 7.87 5.35 -4.76
CA PHE A 283 8.46 4.86 -6.01
C PHE A 283 7.38 4.14 -6.86
N GLY A 284 7.79 3.26 -7.77
CA GLY A 284 6.89 2.41 -8.53
C GLY A 284 7.57 1.74 -9.73
N ALA A 285 6.78 1.07 -10.56
CA ALA A 285 7.26 0.37 -11.75
C ALA A 285 6.37 0.66 -12.99
N ALA A 286 7.01 0.73 -14.16
CA ALA A 286 6.35 0.84 -15.45
C ALA A 286 6.36 -0.50 -16.20
N TYR A 287 5.25 -0.81 -16.87
CA TYR A 287 5.09 -1.98 -17.72
C TYR A 287 4.49 -1.56 -19.08
N THR A 288 4.80 -2.30 -20.14
CA THR A 288 4.01 -2.22 -21.39
C THR A 288 2.59 -2.68 -21.11
N PHE A 289 1.59 -2.02 -21.70
CA PHE A 289 0.19 -2.27 -21.33
C PHE A 289 -0.24 -3.71 -21.64
N ASP A 290 0.31 -4.33 -22.68
CA ASP A 290 -0.08 -5.68 -23.10
C ASP A 290 0.30 -6.78 -22.09
N VAL A 291 1.44 -6.66 -21.40
CA VAL A 291 1.96 -7.75 -20.54
C VAL A 291 1.28 -7.86 -19.16
N VAL A 292 0.62 -6.80 -18.68
CA VAL A 292 -0.07 -6.84 -17.38
C VAL A 292 -1.37 -7.64 -17.47
N GLN A 293 -1.74 -8.29 -16.37
CA GLN A 293 -3.00 -9.04 -16.26
C GLN A 293 -4.22 -8.13 -16.40
N LYS A 294 -5.34 -8.64 -16.93
CA LYS A 294 -6.55 -7.85 -17.23
C LYS A 294 -7.82 -8.62 -16.92
N ILE A 295 -8.91 -7.91 -16.61
CA ILE A 295 -10.28 -8.44 -16.60
C ILE A 295 -11.02 -7.80 -17.78
N GLY A 296 -11.22 -8.57 -18.85
CA GLY A 296 -11.52 -8.00 -20.17
C GLY A 296 -10.40 -7.04 -20.60
N ASN A 297 -10.76 -5.81 -20.96
CA ASN A 297 -9.79 -4.79 -21.40
C ASN A 297 -9.12 -4.01 -20.25
N ARG A 298 -9.59 -4.17 -19.00
CA ARG A 298 -9.19 -3.33 -17.87
C ARG A 298 -8.06 -3.99 -17.07
N PRO A 299 -6.92 -3.32 -16.84
CA PRO A 299 -5.78 -3.92 -16.16
C PRO A 299 -6.11 -4.21 -14.69
N ALA A 300 -5.67 -5.36 -14.22
CA ALA A 300 -5.74 -5.75 -12.82
C ALA A 300 -4.62 -5.06 -12.04
N VAL A 301 -4.97 -4.53 -10.87
CA VAL A 301 -4.05 -3.87 -9.96
C VAL A 301 -4.30 -4.42 -8.57
N PHE A 302 -3.34 -5.19 -8.05
CA PHE A 302 -3.42 -5.69 -6.69
C PHE A 302 -2.85 -4.62 -5.75
N SER A 303 -3.68 -4.10 -4.86
CA SER A 303 -3.29 -3.10 -3.87
C SER A 303 -2.90 -3.84 -2.58
N ALA A 304 -1.73 -3.50 -2.05
CA ALA A 304 -1.14 -4.19 -0.90
C ALA A 304 -1.94 -3.96 0.38
N ARG A 305 -1.99 -4.98 1.23
CA ARG A 305 -2.77 -4.96 2.47
C ARG A 305 -2.28 -3.84 3.39
N GLY A 306 -3.12 -2.83 3.61
CA GLY A 306 -2.88 -1.72 4.53
C GLY A 306 -1.90 -0.66 4.01
N SER A 307 -0.85 -1.06 3.30
CA SER A 307 0.14 -0.17 2.67
C SER A 307 -0.27 0.36 1.29
N HIS A 308 -1.37 -0.18 0.73
CA HIS A 308 -2.05 0.17 -0.53
C HIS A 308 -1.22 0.21 -1.83
N SER A 309 0.10 0.02 -1.76
CA SER A 309 1.02 -0.01 -2.89
C SER A 309 0.53 -0.93 -4.01
N ASN A 310 0.69 -0.51 -5.26
CA ASN A 310 0.05 -1.13 -6.40
C ASN A 310 0.98 -2.12 -7.13
N TRP A 311 0.44 -3.29 -7.48
CA TRP A 311 1.20 -4.37 -8.09
C TRP A 311 0.47 -5.03 -9.27
N PRO A 312 1.19 -5.51 -10.30
CA PRO A 312 0.60 -6.26 -11.41
C PRO A 312 0.29 -7.73 -11.08
N GLU A 313 0.69 -8.20 -9.90
CA GLU A 313 0.65 -9.60 -9.47
C GLU A 313 0.25 -9.73 -7.99
N ALA A 314 -0.50 -10.79 -7.67
CA ALA A 314 -0.82 -11.23 -6.32
C ALA A 314 0.28 -12.13 -5.74
N LYS A 315 1.11 -11.59 -4.83
CA LYS A 315 2.14 -12.30 -4.05
C LYS A 315 2.58 -11.48 -2.83
N ALA A 316 3.53 -12.01 -2.07
CA ALA A 316 4.36 -11.20 -1.17
C ALA A 316 5.49 -10.55 -1.99
N HIS A 317 5.61 -9.24 -1.95
CA HIS A 317 6.63 -8.46 -2.67
C HIS A 317 7.69 -7.98 -1.67
N ASP A 318 8.92 -8.43 -1.84
CA ASP A 318 10.04 -8.15 -0.94
C ASP A 318 10.60 -6.74 -1.15
N PHE A 319 10.63 -5.91 -0.10
CA PHE A 319 11.12 -4.53 -0.16
C PHE A 319 12.58 -4.41 -0.60
N HIS A 320 13.40 -5.45 -0.46
CA HIS A 320 14.76 -5.45 -0.97
C HIS A 320 14.79 -5.42 -2.51
N VAL A 321 13.95 -6.23 -3.18
CA VAL A 321 14.01 -6.45 -4.63
C VAL A 321 13.61 -5.20 -5.42
N ILE A 322 12.66 -4.44 -4.86
CA ILE A 322 12.25 -3.11 -5.32
C ILE A 322 13.46 -2.22 -5.62
N ARG A 323 14.41 -2.20 -4.68
CA ARG A 323 15.60 -1.33 -4.70
C ARG A 323 16.55 -1.67 -5.84
N GLU A 324 16.68 -2.96 -6.20
CA GLU A 324 17.58 -3.40 -7.27
C GLU A 324 17.08 -2.97 -8.66
N ILE A 325 15.77 -2.94 -8.89
CA ILE A 325 15.17 -2.53 -10.18
C ILE A 325 15.44 -1.05 -10.48
N PHE A 326 15.33 -0.19 -9.46
CA PHE A 326 15.51 1.27 -9.60
C PHE A 326 16.97 1.68 -9.90
N ILE A 327 17.95 0.86 -9.54
CA ILE A 327 19.39 1.13 -9.74
C ILE A 327 19.81 0.93 -11.21
N SER A 328 19.08 0.11 -11.98
CA SER A 328 19.53 -0.37 -13.30
C SER A 328 19.53 0.68 -14.43
N THR A 329 18.98 1.88 -14.23
CA THR A 329 18.69 2.84 -15.32
C THR A 329 19.40 4.19 -15.21
N SER A 330 20.19 4.45 -14.16
CA SER A 330 20.86 5.75 -13.97
C SER A 330 22.21 5.61 -13.27
N SER A 331 23.31 5.86 -13.99
CA SER A 331 24.68 5.68 -13.49
C SER A 331 25.06 6.53 -12.27
N ALA A 332 24.28 7.58 -11.95
CA ALA A 332 24.46 8.39 -10.74
C ALA A 332 23.95 7.70 -9.46
N ILE A 333 22.98 6.78 -9.57
CA ILE A 333 22.34 6.13 -8.40
C ILE A 333 23.31 5.24 -7.63
N LEU A 334 24.40 4.79 -8.26
CA LEU A 334 25.38 3.87 -7.66
C LEU A 334 25.91 4.35 -6.29
N LEU A 335 26.16 5.66 -6.14
CA LEU A 335 26.77 6.23 -4.93
C LEU A 335 25.79 6.31 -3.74
N ILE A 336 24.52 6.66 -4.00
CA ILE A 336 23.47 6.71 -2.97
C ILE A 336 23.05 5.28 -2.60
N ALA A 337 22.93 4.40 -3.60
CA ALA A 337 22.57 3.00 -3.43
C ALA A 337 23.61 2.19 -2.63
N GLN A 338 24.85 2.66 -2.48
CA GLN A 338 25.90 2.00 -1.69
C GLN A 338 25.86 2.34 -0.19
N LEU A 339 25.15 3.39 0.23
CA LEU A 339 25.11 3.82 1.64
C LEU A 339 23.90 3.32 2.43
N ASP A 340 22.78 3.00 1.76
CA ASP A 340 21.52 2.67 2.45
C ASP A 340 21.16 1.17 2.38
N ASN A 341 21.90 0.34 3.12
CA ASN A 341 21.65 -1.10 3.22
C ASN A 341 20.66 -1.46 4.35
N ARG A 342 19.70 -0.57 4.67
CA ARG A 342 18.94 -0.61 5.94
C ARG A 342 17.86 -1.71 6.04
N ILE A 343 17.28 -2.17 4.93
CA ILE A 343 16.28 -3.25 4.90
C ILE A 343 16.90 -4.48 4.20
N PRO A 344 17.26 -5.56 4.93
CA PRO A 344 17.75 -6.78 4.32
C PRO A 344 16.67 -7.54 3.55
N ARG A 345 17.09 -8.43 2.63
CA ARG A 345 16.22 -9.41 1.95
C ARG A 345 15.34 -10.17 2.95
N HIS A 346 14.10 -10.39 2.56
CA HIS A 346 13.12 -11.22 3.25
C HIS A 346 12.66 -10.71 4.64
N ILE A 347 12.93 -9.45 4.97
CA ILE A 347 12.59 -8.84 6.26
C ILE A 347 11.23 -8.14 6.27
N ALA A 348 10.87 -7.45 5.20
CA ALA A 348 9.61 -6.72 5.05
C ALA A 348 8.98 -7.04 3.71
N TYR A 349 7.66 -7.12 3.67
CA TYR A 349 6.90 -7.45 2.46
C TYR A 349 5.60 -6.66 2.36
N ASP A 350 5.26 -6.24 1.14
CA ASP A 350 3.89 -5.89 0.78
C ASP A 350 3.13 -7.17 0.40
N TYR A 351 1.95 -7.39 1.00
CA TYR A 351 1.14 -8.59 0.73
C TYR A 351 -0.04 -8.25 -0.16
N THR A 352 -0.15 -8.94 -1.30
CA THR A 352 -1.23 -8.76 -2.27
C THR A 352 -1.91 -10.09 -2.61
N SER A 353 -3.24 -10.06 -2.73
CA SER A 353 -4.02 -11.24 -3.11
C SER A 353 -5.36 -10.84 -3.76
N LEU A 354 -6.02 -11.82 -4.39
CA LEU A 354 -7.35 -11.67 -4.97
C LEU A 354 -8.44 -11.60 -3.88
N GLY A 355 -8.63 -10.40 -3.33
CA GLY A 355 -9.65 -10.11 -2.33
C GLY A 355 -10.88 -9.41 -2.91
N HIS A 356 -10.90 -8.09 -2.80
CA HIS A 356 -12.08 -7.26 -3.04
C HIS A 356 -11.87 -6.37 -4.27
N LEU A 357 -12.49 -6.76 -5.38
CA LEU A 357 -12.53 -5.94 -6.59
C LEU A 357 -13.26 -4.60 -6.31
N TRP A 358 -12.62 -3.52 -6.73
CA TRP A 358 -13.08 -2.14 -6.69
C TRP A 358 -12.99 -1.56 -8.11
N ASP A 359 -13.98 -0.75 -8.49
CA ASP A 359 -13.97 0.03 -9.73
C ASP A 359 -13.89 1.52 -9.37
N PRO A 360 -12.69 2.12 -9.38
CA PRO A 360 -12.49 3.49 -8.91
C PRO A 360 -13.30 4.52 -9.69
N THR A 361 -13.52 4.29 -10.99
CA THR A 361 -14.23 5.23 -11.87
C THR A 361 -15.71 5.41 -11.50
N LEU A 362 -16.29 4.50 -10.70
CA LEU A 362 -17.66 4.62 -10.21
C LEU A 362 -17.79 5.55 -9.00
N SER A 363 -16.67 6.01 -8.44
CA SER A 363 -16.57 6.88 -7.26
C SER A 363 -15.51 7.96 -7.43
N ALA A 364 -15.28 8.38 -8.69
CA ALA A 364 -14.25 9.34 -9.06
C ALA A 364 -14.79 10.76 -9.33
N LEU A 365 -13.95 11.75 -9.04
CA LEU A 365 -14.00 13.07 -9.68
C LEU A 365 -13.11 13.05 -10.93
N PHE A 366 -13.45 13.85 -11.95
CA PHE A 366 -12.81 13.80 -13.27
C PHE A 366 -12.34 15.19 -13.71
N TYR A 367 -11.08 15.28 -14.13
CA TYR A 367 -10.46 16.52 -14.58
C TYR A 367 -9.63 16.27 -15.83
N SER A 368 -9.59 17.24 -16.75
CA SER A 368 -8.45 17.40 -17.64
C SER A 368 -7.47 18.40 -17.02
N TYR A 369 -6.21 18.35 -17.42
CA TYR A 369 -5.18 19.28 -16.99
C TYR A 369 -4.60 20.01 -18.21
N ASN A 370 -4.63 21.34 -18.17
CA ASN A 370 -4.04 22.17 -19.22
C ASN A 370 -2.63 22.62 -18.81
N SER A 371 -1.65 22.37 -19.69
CA SER A 371 -0.22 22.64 -19.47
C SER A 371 0.30 23.66 -20.48
N THR A 372 -0.19 24.90 -20.42
CA THR A 372 0.33 25.98 -21.26
C THR A 372 1.75 26.36 -20.81
N ASN A 373 2.74 26.02 -21.64
CA ASN A 373 4.19 26.25 -21.45
C ASN A 373 4.92 25.24 -20.54
N THR A 374 4.89 23.95 -20.87
CA THR A 374 5.84 22.95 -20.32
C THR A 374 7.22 22.95 -21.01
N THR A 375 7.48 23.86 -21.95
CA THR A 375 8.77 24.00 -22.65
C THR A 375 9.86 24.69 -21.80
N SER A 376 10.26 24.07 -20.69
CA SER A 376 11.59 24.24 -20.07
C SER A 376 11.87 23.19 -19.00
N SER A 377 12.58 22.12 -19.39
CA SER A 377 13.22 21.20 -18.43
C SER A 377 14.47 21.84 -17.82
N ARG A 378 14.26 22.81 -16.92
CA ARG A 378 15.26 23.26 -15.94
C ARG A 378 14.67 23.12 -14.55
N SER A 379 15.55 22.82 -13.59
CA SER A 379 15.22 22.75 -12.16
C SER A 379 14.52 24.03 -11.71
N ILE A 380 13.27 23.92 -11.25
CA ILE A 380 12.59 25.02 -10.55
C ILE A 380 13.26 25.15 -9.17
N PRO A 381 13.95 26.26 -8.85
CA PRO A 381 14.44 26.51 -7.50
C PRO A 381 13.25 26.72 -6.56
N ARG A 382 13.44 26.44 -5.25
CA ARG A 382 12.37 26.49 -4.24
C ARG A 382 11.88 27.92 -3.90
N GLU A 383 12.16 28.90 -4.75
CA GLU A 383 11.89 30.33 -4.51
C GLU A 383 10.88 30.94 -5.51
N GLU A 384 10.49 30.24 -6.59
CA GLU A 384 9.48 30.72 -7.56
C GLU A 384 8.06 30.21 -7.25
N THR A 385 7.49 30.59 -6.10
CA THR A 385 6.08 30.30 -5.75
C THR A 385 5.05 31.18 -6.50
N GLN A 386 5.46 32.03 -7.45
CA GLN A 386 4.64 33.11 -8.01
C GLN A 386 4.16 32.93 -9.47
N SER A 387 4.19 31.71 -10.03
CA SER A 387 3.65 31.44 -11.39
C SER A 387 2.73 30.20 -11.45
N LEU A 388 1.69 30.18 -10.60
CA LEU A 388 0.62 29.18 -10.67
C LEU A 388 -0.36 29.39 -11.85
N SER A 389 -0.31 30.55 -12.52
CA SER A 389 -1.32 30.99 -13.50
C SER A 389 -1.50 30.10 -14.73
N ASN A 390 -0.55 29.21 -15.01
CA ASN A 390 -0.54 28.35 -16.20
C ASN A 390 -0.79 26.86 -15.91
N ARG A 391 -1.09 26.48 -14.66
CA ARG A 391 -1.26 25.08 -14.24
C ARG A 391 -2.69 24.79 -13.80
N THR A 392 -3.58 24.52 -14.75
CA THR A 392 -5.03 24.53 -14.49
C THR A 392 -5.67 23.15 -14.63
N TYR A 393 -6.17 22.61 -13.52
CA TYR A 393 -7.14 21.52 -13.51
C TYR A 393 -8.52 22.03 -13.94
N ILE A 394 -9.08 21.43 -14.99
CA ILE A 394 -10.38 21.76 -15.57
C ILE A 394 -11.36 20.62 -15.20
N PRO A 395 -12.41 20.88 -14.39
CA PRO A 395 -13.36 19.85 -14.02
C PRO A 395 -14.23 19.42 -15.21
N ALA A 396 -14.44 18.11 -15.36
CA ALA A 396 -15.28 17.56 -16.44
C ALA A 396 -16.77 17.95 -16.29
N VAL A 397 -17.21 18.25 -15.07
CA VAL A 397 -18.53 18.82 -14.76
C VAL A 397 -18.31 19.97 -13.78
N SER A 398 -18.88 21.16 -14.05
CA SER A 398 -18.62 22.40 -13.32
C SER A 398 -18.96 22.38 -11.81
N SER A 399 -19.68 21.37 -11.34
CA SER A 399 -19.96 21.14 -9.91
C SER A 399 -18.87 20.33 -9.18
N MET A 400 -17.81 19.87 -9.86
CA MET A 400 -16.71 19.14 -9.23
C MET A 400 -15.74 20.13 -8.56
N PRO A 401 -15.41 19.94 -7.27
CA PRO A 401 -14.57 20.87 -6.52
C PRO A 401 -13.12 20.84 -7.03
N THR A 402 -12.42 21.97 -7.03
CA THR A 402 -11.03 22.04 -7.52
C THR A 402 -10.00 22.38 -6.44
N GLY A 403 -10.39 23.05 -5.34
CA GLY A 403 -9.44 23.55 -4.34
C GLY A 403 -8.51 22.49 -3.74
N PHE A 404 -9.01 21.30 -3.45
CA PHE A 404 -8.21 20.21 -2.89
C PHE A 404 -7.08 19.70 -3.81
N LEU A 405 -7.15 19.95 -5.12
CA LEU A 405 -6.08 19.63 -6.08
C LEU A 405 -4.88 20.56 -5.94
N TYR A 406 -5.11 21.78 -5.45
CA TYR A 406 -4.10 22.83 -5.27
C TYR A 406 -3.59 22.94 -3.82
N PHE A 407 -4.16 22.21 -2.86
CA PHE A 407 -3.67 22.19 -1.48
C PHE A 407 -2.27 21.58 -1.39
N ASN A 408 -1.30 22.34 -0.89
CA ASN A 408 0.13 21.96 -0.87
C ASN A 408 0.61 21.36 0.47
N GLY A 409 -0.20 21.45 1.53
CA GLY A 409 0.08 20.86 2.83
C GLY A 409 -0.08 19.33 2.88
N LYS A 410 -0.08 18.78 4.11
CA LYS A 410 -0.17 17.34 4.36
C LYS A 410 -1.61 16.87 4.57
N TRP A 411 -1.98 15.82 3.85
CA TRP A 411 -3.20 15.05 4.05
C TRP A 411 -3.01 14.09 5.22
N GLY A 412 -3.07 14.61 6.44
CA GLY A 412 -2.93 13.83 7.67
C GLY A 412 -2.10 14.54 8.73
N ASP A 413 -1.94 13.86 9.85
CA ASP A 413 -1.18 14.32 11.02
C ASP A 413 0.30 14.59 10.73
N GLN A 414 0.92 15.38 11.61
CA GLN A 414 2.37 15.51 11.70
C GLN A 414 2.95 14.28 12.42
N GLN A 415 4.11 13.78 11.98
CA GLN A 415 4.83 12.67 12.62
C GLN A 415 4.87 12.80 14.15
N LEU A 416 4.38 11.78 14.86
CA LEU A 416 4.42 11.76 16.33
C LEU A 416 5.86 11.83 16.85
N LYS A 417 6.06 12.50 17.98
CA LYS A 417 7.37 12.73 18.58
C LYS A 417 7.89 11.45 19.24
N PRO A 418 9.22 11.27 19.35
CA PRO A 418 9.79 10.20 20.17
C PRO A 418 9.28 10.29 21.61
N GLY A 419 8.59 9.25 22.08
CA GLY A 419 7.98 9.19 23.41
C GLY A 419 6.49 9.57 23.48
N ASP A 420 5.86 10.00 22.37
CA ASP A 420 4.39 10.07 22.29
C ASP A 420 3.78 8.65 22.37
N GLU A 421 2.53 8.54 22.82
CA GLU A 421 1.83 7.24 22.93
C GLU A 421 1.86 6.49 21.59
N GLY A 422 2.14 5.18 21.64
CA GLY A 422 2.08 4.30 20.46
C GLY A 422 3.14 4.54 19.38
N GLN A 423 4.03 5.54 19.53
CA GLN A 423 5.16 5.79 18.66
C GLN A 423 6.33 4.85 18.97
N GLU A 424 6.92 4.29 17.91
CA GLU A 424 8.13 3.47 17.96
C GLU A 424 9.13 4.02 16.94
N GLU A 425 10.43 3.81 17.19
CA GLU A 425 11.52 4.18 16.29
C GLU A 425 12.48 2.99 16.18
N ILE A 426 12.87 2.64 14.94
CA ILE A 426 13.88 1.64 14.66
C ILE A 426 14.82 2.08 13.54
N ARG A 427 16.06 2.43 13.88
CA ARG A 427 17.15 2.81 12.96
C ARG A 427 16.79 3.99 12.03
N GLY A 428 16.02 4.93 12.55
CA GLY A 428 15.51 6.12 11.86
C GLY A 428 14.17 5.93 11.16
N PHE A 429 13.55 4.75 11.20
CA PHE A 429 12.19 4.52 10.73
C PHE A 429 11.21 4.65 11.88
N PHE A 430 10.19 5.50 11.71
CA PHE A 430 9.16 5.75 12.72
C PHE A 430 7.90 4.94 12.42
N LYS A 431 7.21 4.51 13.47
CA LYS A 431 5.92 3.82 13.35
C LYS A 431 4.82 4.72 12.85
N TRP A 432 4.72 5.94 13.38
CA TRP A 432 3.81 6.97 12.89
C TRP A 432 4.59 8.09 12.21
N THR A 433 4.29 8.36 10.95
CA THR A 433 4.94 9.36 10.09
C THR A 433 3.94 10.43 9.66
N SER A 434 4.44 11.57 9.15
CA SER A 434 3.56 12.62 8.60
C SER A 434 2.78 12.13 7.39
N GLY A 435 1.56 12.65 7.18
CA GLY A 435 0.77 12.37 5.98
C GLY A 435 1.44 12.81 4.66
N PRO A 436 1.01 12.26 3.51
CA PRO A 436 1.49 12.64 2.18
C PRO A 436 1.04 14.05 1.78
N GLN A 437 1.66 14.62 0.74
CA GLN A 437 1.11 15.83 0.09
C GLN A 437 -0.06 15.46 -0.85
N GLY A 438 -0.75 16.48 -1.38
CA GLY A 438 -1.90 16.31 -2.27
C GLY A 438 -1.56 15.89 -3.70
N ILE A 439 -2.53 16.06 -4.62
CA ILE A 439 -2.37 15.64 -6.02
C ILE A 439 -1.47 16.60 -6.82
N GLY A 440 -1.63 17.92 -6.65
CA GLY A 440 -0.86 18.93 -7.38
C GLY A 440 0.54 19.21 -6.83
N TRP A 441 0.94 18.57 -5.72
CA TRP A 441 2.16 18.89 -4.97
C TRP A 441 2.78 17.61 -4.39
N GLY A 442 4.09 17.41 -4.58
CA GLY A 442 4.80 16.23 -4.07
C GLY A 442 4.81 15.03 -5.03
N ASP A 443 5.00 13.84 -4.47
CA ASP A 443 5.66 12.70 -5.12
C ASP A 443 4.87 12.00 -6.23
N LYS A 444 3.62 12.41 -6.48
CA LYS A 444 2.76 11.76 -7.49
C LYS A 444 3.01 12.26 -8.91
N ASP A 445 3.73 13.38 -9.07
CA ASP A 445 4.33 13.88 -10.32
C ASP A 445 3.41 13.77 -11.55
N VAL A 446 2.17 14.26 -11.41
CA VAL A 446 1.11 14.05 -12.43
C VAL A 446 1.36 14.78 -13.76
N ILE A 447 2.35 15.68 -13.81
CA ILE A 447 2.66 16.51 -14.97
C ILE A 447 3.74 15.85 -15.87
N ARG A 448 4.53 14.90 -15.34
CA ARG A 448 5.73 14.28 -15.94
C ARG A 448 5.70 13.97 -17.44
N ASP A 449 6.86 14.15 -18.09
CA ASP A 449 7.05 13.84 -19.51
C ASP A 449 7.01 12.33 -19.81
N THR A 450 7.47 11.51 -18.86
CA THR A 450 7.81 10.09 -19.02
C THR A 450 6.90 9.17 -18.18
N VAL A 451 6.79 7.89 -18.59
CA VAL A 451 5.94 6.92 -17.87
C VAL A 451 6.44 6.70 -16.44
N CYS A 452 7.76 6.60 -16.26
CA CYS A 452 8.42 6.73 -14.96
C CYS A 452 8.59 8.22 -14.62
N PRO A 453 8.45 8.65 -13.35
CA PRO A 453 8.83 9.99 -12.91
C PRO A 453 10.35 10.18 -13.02
N LYS A 454 10.80 11.43 -13.10
CA LYS A 454 12.24 11.73 -13.01
C LYS A 454 12.65 11.69 -11.53
N VAL A 455 13.78 11.07 -11.24
CA VAL A 455 14.34 11.07 -9.88
C VAL A 455 14.88 12.48 -9.61
N TYR A 456 14.16 13.26 -8.81
CA TYR A 456 14.69 14.50 -8.27
C TYR A 456 15.69 14.16 -7.16
N GLU A 457 16.92 14.66 -7.28
CA GLU A 457 17.91 14.53 -6.20
C GLU A 457 17.42 15.35 -5.00
N THR A 458 16.87 14.67 -4.00
CA THR A 458 16.58 15.28 -2.71
C THR A 458 17.92 15.61 -2.05
N ASN A 459 18.24 16.91 -1.99
CA ASN A 459 19.43 17.42 -1.30
C ASN A 459 19.56 16.74 0.08
N GLY A 460 20.78 16.29 0.38
CA GLY A 460 21.04 15.36 1.47
C GLY A 460 20.52 15.84 2.83
N ILE A 461 20.19 14.86 3.68
CA ILE A 461 19.85 15.06 5.09
C ILE A 461 20.86 16.05 5.71
N PRO A 462 20.43 17.14 6.39
CA PRO A 462 21.34 18.06 7.03
C PRO A 462 22.30 17.30 7.94
N SER A 463 23.60 17.40 7.66
CA SER A 463 24.63 16.78 8.48
C SER A 463 24.53 17.35 9.89
N ALA A 464 24.18 16.51 10.86
CA ALA A 464 24.05 16.93 12.25
C ALA A 464 25.35 17.61 12.70
N GLU A 465 25.25 18.89 13.10
CA GLU A 465 26.39 19.65 13.57
C GLU A 465 26.98 18.95 14.81
N LYS A 466 28.22 18.46 14.67
CA LYS A 466 28.99 18.02 15.83
C LYS A 466 29.47 19.25 16.59
N SER A 467 28.67 19.69 17.56
CA SER A 467 29.17 20.47 18.68
C SER A 467 30.20 19.63 19.43
N GLY A 468 31.47 20.03 19.37
CA GLY A 468 32.57 19.25 19.94
C GLY A 468 33.96 19.86 19.71
N GLU A 469 34.44 20.60 20.71
CA GLU A 469 35.85 20.74 21.10
C GLU A 469 36.86 21.28 20.06
N ASN A 470 37.06 22.61 20.09
CA ASN A 470 38.27 23.23 20.64
C ASN A 470 37.96 24.64 21.15
#